data_AF-A0A933JLE3-F1
#
_entry.id   AF-A0A933JLE3-F1
#
_cell.length_a   1.000
_cell.length_b   1.000
_cell.length_c   1.000
_cell.angle_alpha   90.00
_cell.angle_beta   90.00
_cell.angle_gamma   90.00
#
_symmetry.space_group_name_H-M   'P 1'
#
loop_
_entity.id
_entity.type
_entity.pdbx_description
1 polymer ?
#
loop_
_entity_poly.entity_id
_entity_poly.type
_entity_poly.pdbx_seq_one_letter_code
_entity_poly.pdbx_strand_id
1 'polypeptide(L)'
;MTRPQDLMAAVKRNDEAAVAALIKQGVSLDAPDGGGDYPLIMAAYKGHTQITKMLLEAGASVAVLDPGMKATALHAAAYAGHAEPSRLLIQFGVDIDKQGPNNGYTALHDSIWQNNIDVAKVIIDAGARLDLESHEGETPLEMARKRKRREIAAMIEAKLGR
;
A
#
# COMPACT_ATOMS: atom_id res chain seq x y z
N MET A 1 -14.54 6.49 -26.57
CA MET A 1 -13.89 7.03 -25.36
C MET A 1 -13.81 5.89 -24.37
N THR A 2 -12.62 5.37 -24.10
CA THR A 2 -12.40 4.37 -23.05
C THR A 2 -12.56 5.03 -21.69
N ARG A 3 -13.40 4.45 -20.84
CA ARG A 3 -13.79 5.08 -19.58
C ARG A 3 -12.88 4.56 -18.45
N PRO A 4 -12.55 5.35 -17.41
CA PRO A 4 -11.77 4.89 -16.26
C PRO A 4 -12.27 3.58 -15.62
N GLN A 5 -13.58 3.36 -15.64
CA GLN A 5 -14.24 2.13 -15.21
C GLN A 5 -13.77 0.86 -15.96
N ASP A 6 -13.32 0.97 -17.22
CA ASP A 6 -12.86 -0.17 -18.01
C ASP A 6 -11.50 -0.67 -17.48
N LEU A 7 -10.61 0.26 -17.10
CA LEU A 7 -9.34 -0.04 -16.44
C LEU A 7 -9.59 -0.68 -15.08
N MET A 8 -10.45 -0.07 -14.26
CA MET A 8 -10.76 -0.62 -12.94
C MET A 8 -11.36 -2.04 -13.03
N ALA A 9 -12.26 -2.29 -13.98
CA ALA A 9 -12.83 -3.61 -14.17
C ALA A 9 -11.76 -4.65 -14.57
N ALA A 10 -10.80 -4.28 -15.42
CA ALA A 10 -9.66 -5.14 -15.75
C ALA A 10 -8.77 -5.41 -14.54
N VAL A 11 -8.44 -4.38 -13.74
CA VAL A 11 -7.69 -4.52 -12.49
C VAL A 11 -8.41 -5.45 -11.52
N LYS A 12 -9.71 -5.26 -11.27
CA LYS A 12 -10.50 -6.08 -10.33
C LYS A 12 -10.53 -7.57 -10.72
N ARG A 13 -10.41 -7.89 -12.02
CA ARG A 13 -10.36 -9.27 -12.56
C ARG A 13 -8.95 -9.85 -12.69
N ASN A 14 -7.92 -9.10 -12.33
CA ASN A 14 -6.52 -9.44 -12.61
C ASN A 14 -6.23 -9.68 -14.11
N ASP A 15 -6.90 -8.94 -14.99
CA ASP A 15 -6.79 -9.10 -16.45
C ASP A 15 -5.60 -8.27 -16.99
N GLU A 16 -4.41 -8.84 -16.91
CA GLU A 16 -3.16 -8.17 -17.29
C GLU A 16 -3.14 -7.71 -18.76
N ALA A 17 -3.70 -8.52 -19.66
CA ALA A 17 -3.76 -8.21 -21.08
C ALA A 17 -4.67 -7.00 -21.36
N ALA A 18 -5.84 -6.95 -20.71
CA ALA A 18 -6.73 -5.80 -20.82
C ALA A 18 -6.11 -4.55 -20.20
N VAL A 19 -5.46 -4.65 -19.04
CA VAL A 19 -4.73 -3.52 -18.43
C VAL A 19 -3.68 -2.98 -19.39
N ALA A 20 -2.82 -3.84 -19.95
CA ALA A 20 -1.79 -3.42 -20.89
C ALA A 20 -2.36 -2.76 -22.15
N ALA A 21 -3.47 -3.27 -22.69
CA ALA A 21 -4.15 -2.68 -23.83
C ALA A 21 -4.72 -1.29 -23.52
N LEU A 22 -5.33 -1.13 -22.34
CA LEU A 22 -5.91 0.14 -21.91
C LEU A 22 -4.85 1.20 -21.61
N ILE A 23 -3.72 0.82 -20.99
CA ILE A 23 -2.56 1.71 -20.82
C ILE A 23 -2.08 2.26 -22.17
N LYS A 24 -1.94 1.40 -23.19
CA LYS A 24 -1.54 1.81 -24.55
C LYS A 24 -2.54 2.76 -25.22
N GLN A 25 -3.80 2.73 -24.81
CA GLN A 25 -4.84 3.64 -25.31
C GLN A 25 -4.84 5.00 -24.59
N GLY A 26 -3.95 5.20 -23.61
CA GLY A 26 -3.83 6.48 -22.90
C GLY A 26 -4.99 6.76 -21.94
N VAL A 27 -5.60 5.71 -21.36
CA VAL A 27 -6.60 5.91 -20.30
C VAL A 27 -5.95 6.59 -19.08
N SER A 28 -6.73 7.41 -18.38
CA SER A 28 -6.28 7.97 -17.10
C SER A 28 -6.07 6.84 -16.08
N LEU A 29 -4.87 6.77 -15.49
CA LEU A 29 -4.51 5.76 -14.50
C LEU A 29 -4.87 6.19 -13.06
N ASP A 30 -5.04 7.49 -12.85
CA ASP A 30 -5.26 8.11 -11.55
C ASP A 30 -6.72 8.57 -11.35
N ALA A 31 -7.62 8.22 -12.27
CA ALA A 31 -9.04 8.52 -12.12
C ALA A 31 -9.74 7.40 -11.33
N PRO A 32 -10.58 7.75 -10.34
CA PRO A 32 -11.37 6.74 -9.64
C PRO A 32 -12.48 6.17 -10.52
N ASP A 33 -12.95 4.96 -10.20
CA ASP A 33 -14.19 4.44 -10.75
C ASP A 33 -15.43 5.10 -10.12
N GLY A 34 -16.63 4.69 -10.54
CA GLY A 34 -17.88 5.23 -9.99
C GLY A 34 -18.11 4.92 -8.50
N GLY A 35 -17.33 4.01 -7.90
CA GLY A 35 -17.32 3.70 -6.48
C GLY A 35 -16.26 4.47 -5.68
N GLY A 36 -15.40 5.25 -6.34
CA GLY A 36 -14.30 5.98 -5.70
C GLY A 36 -13.00 5.18 -5.61
N ASP A 37 -12.94 3.96 -6.14
CA ASP A 37 -11.74 3.13 -6.11
C ASP A 37 -10.70 3.61 -7.13
N TYR A 38 -9.41 3.55 -6.78
CA TYR A 38 -8.31 3.91 -7.69
C TYR A 38 -7.57 2.66 -8.19
N PRO A 39 -7.20 2.58 -9.49
CA PRO A 39 -6.62 1.37 -10.08
C PRO A 39 -5.38 0.85 -9.34
N LEU A 40 -4.43 1.74 -9.01
CA LEU A 40 -3.21 1.35 -8.30
C LEU A 40 -3.48 0.84 -6.88
N ILE A 41 -4.38 1.51 -6.15
CA ILE A 41 -4.78 1.11 -4.80
C ILE A 41 -5.47 -0.26 -4.83
N MET A 42 -6.37 -0.48 -5.78
CA MET A 42 -7.07 -1.76 -5.93
C MET A 42 -6.12 -2.90 -6.30
N ALA A 43 -5.18 -2.67 -7.22
CA ALA A 43 -4.16 -3.65 -7.59
C ALA A 43 -3.28 -4.04 -6.39
N ALA A 44 -2.85 -3.04 -5.61
CA ALA A 44 -2.06 -3.23 -4.41
C ALA A 44 -2.84 -3.98 -3.32
N TYR A 45 -4.10 -3.61 -3.07
CA TYR A 45 -4.99 -4.26 -2.11
C TYR A 45 -5.29 -5.72 -2.46
N LYS A 46 -5.42 -6.05 -3.75
CA LYS A 46 -5.68 -7.43 -4.21
C LYS A 46 -4.41 -8.26 -4.45
N GLY A 47 -3.23 -7.68 -4.26
CA GLY A 47 -1.97 -8.40 -4.43
C GLY A 47 -1.59 -8.65 -5.89
N HIS A 48 -2.15 -7.88 -6.82
CA HIS A 48 -1.92 -8.05 -8.26
C HIS A 48 -0.58 -7.43 -8.65
N THR A 49 0.51 -8.14 -8.35
CA THR A 49 1.90 -7.65 -8.49
C THR A 49 2.20 -7.15 -9.89
N GLN A 50 1.86 -7.94 -10.93
CA GLN A 50 2.16 -7.56 -12.31
C GLN A 50 1.36 -6.34 -12.76
N ILE A 51 0.09 -6.23 -12.35
CA ILE A 51 -0.74 -5.04 -12.63
C ILE A 51 -0.22 -3.82 -11.88
N THR A 52 0.16 -3.97 -10.60
CA THR A 52 0.78 -2.91 -9.81
C THR A 52 2.01 -2.37 -10.53
N LYS A 53 2.89 -3.27 -10.98
CA LYS A 53 4.09 -2.92 -11.76
C LYS A 53 3.73 -2.19 -13.07
N MET A 54 2.80 -2.72 -13.86
CA MET A 54 2.40 -2.09 -15.13
C MET A 54 1.85 -0.67 -14.93
N LEU A 55 1.03 -0.45 -13.89
CA LEU A 55 0.48 0.87 -13.59
C LEU A 55 1.59 1.85 -13.18
N LEU A 56 2.52 1.42 -12.32
CA LEU A 56 3.66 2.23 -11.88
C LEU A 56 4.61 2.56 -13.04
N GLU A 57 4.97 1.59 -13.88
CA GLU A 57 5.80 1.80 -15.08
C GLU A 57 5.14 2.71 -16.11
N ALA A 58 3.80 2.72 -16.16
CA ALA A 58 3.02 3.62 -17.00
C ALA A 58 2.79 5.02 -16.39
N GLY A 59 3.35 5.29 -15.20
CA GLY A 59 3.32 6.61 -14.56
C GLY A 59 2.10 6.88 -13.68
N ALA A 60 1.40 5.84 -13.21
CA ALA A 60 0.36 6.02 -12.19
C ALA A 60 0.95 6.63 -10.91
N SER A 61 0.24 7.58 -10.32
CA SER A 61 0.72 8.31 -9.14
C SER A 61 0.64 7.47 -7.87
N VAL A 62 1.77 7.34 -7.18
CA VAL A 62 1.85 6.71 -5.84
C VAL A 62 1.25 7.56 -4.73
N ALA A 63 1.02 8.86 -4.99
CA ALA A 63 0.54 9.83 -4.00
C ALA A 63 -1.00 9.87 -3.89
N VAL A 64 -1.70 9.09 -4.72
CA VAL A 64 -3.16 9.00 -4.67
C VAL A 64 -3.62 8.50 -3.30
N LEU A 65 -4.60 9.21 -2.76
CA LEU A 65 -5.30 8.86 -1.52
C LEU A 65 -6.73 8.46 -1.88
N ASP A 66 -7.09 7.22 -1.55
CA ASP A 66 -8.48 6.79 -1.65
C ASP A 66 -9.37 7.67 -0.75
N PRO A 67 -10.41 8.34 -1.25
CA PRO A 67 -11.34 9.12 -0.46
C PRO A 67 -12.08 8.31 0.61
N GLY A 68 -12.28 7.00 0.40
CA GLY A 68 -12.99 6.10 1.31
C GLY A 68 -12.11 5.66 2.49
N MET A 69 -11.08 4.87 2.22
CA MET A 69 -10.14 4.38 3.23
C MET A 69 -9.20 5.47 3.76
N LYS A 70 -9.09 6.61 3.05
CA LYS A 70 -8.10 7.67 3.30
C LYS A 70 -6.66 7.13 3.33
N ALA A 71 -6.39 6.17 2.45
CA ALA A 71 -5.20 5.35 2.45
C ALA A 71 -4.46 5.45 1.11
N THR A 72 -3.14 5.31 1.13
CA THR A 72 -2.33 5.16 -0.10
C THR A 72 -2.34 3.71 -0.57
N ALA A 73 -1.79 3.44 -1.76
CA ALA A 73 -1.62 2.07 -2.23
C ALA A 73 -0.74 1.21 -1.27
N LEU A 74 0.23 1.83 -0.58
CA LEU A 74 1.09 1.10 0.36
C LEU A 74 0.34 0.71 1.63
N HIS A 75 -0.54 1.56 2.16
CA HIS A 75 -1.44 1.21 3.26
C HIS A 75 -2.32 0.01 2.87
N ALA A 76 -2.91 0.05 1.67
CA ALA A 76 -3.77 -1.02 1.19
C ALA A 76 -3.03 -2.36 1.03
N ALA A 77 -1.82 -2.35 0.45
CA ALA A 77 -0.97 -3.54 0.37
C ALA A 77 -0.54 -4.05 1.75
N ALA A 78 -0.22 -3.14 2.68
CA ALA A 78 0.20 -3.49 4.02
C ALA A 78 -0.92 -4.09 4.88
N TYR A 79 -2.12 -3.55 4.77
CA TYR A 79 -3.31 -4.11 5.40
C TYR A 79 -3.67 -5.49 4.82
N ALA A 80 -3.59 -5.66 3.51
CA ALA A 80 -3.91 -6.91 2.82
C ALA A 80 -2.79 -7.98 2.87
N GLY A 81 -1.57 -7.61 3.26
CA GLY A 81 -0.45 -8.53 3.44
C GLY A 81 0.36 -8.83 2.19
N HIS A 82 0.36 -7.92 1.22
CA HIS A 82 1.00 -8.13 -0.09
C HIS A 82 2.41 -7.52 -0.15
N ALA A 83 3.42 -8.33 0.16
CA ALA A 83 4.82 -7.90 0.23
C ALA A 83 5.39 -7.41 -1.12
N GLU A 84 5.10 -8.09 -2.22
CA GLU A 84 5.66 -7.70 -3.53
C GLU A 84 5.09 -6.38 -4.08
N PRO A 85 3.76 -6.13 -4.05
CA PRO A 85 3.24 -4.78 -4.30
C PRO A 85 3.83 -3.72 -3.37
N SER A 86 4.05 -4.04 -2.08
CA SER A 86 4.68 -3.12 -1.14
C SER A 86 6.11 -2.77 -1.56
N ARG A 87 6.93 -3.75 -1.97
CA ARG A 87 8.28 -3.51 -2.51
C ARG A 87 8.25 -2.61 -3.75
N LEU A 88 7.36 -2.90 -4.70
CA LEU A 88 7.23 -2.10 -5.91
C LEU A 88 6.86 -0.64 -5.60
N LEU A 89 5.86 -0.42 -4.73
CA LEU A 89 5.43 0.93 -4.36
C LEU A 89 6.58 1.73 -3.71
N ILE A 90 7.35 1.09 -2.83
CA ILE A 90 8.54 1.70 -2.21
C ILE A 90 9.62 2.02 -3.25
N GLN A 91 9.89 1.10 -4.19
CA GLN A 91 10.87 1.33 -5.27
C GLN A 91 10.48 2.49 -6.19
N PHE A 92 9.17 2.72 -6.38
CA PHE A 92 8.64 3.84 -7.15
C PHE A 92 8.44 5.12 -6.32
N GLY A 93 8.97 5.17 -5.10
CA GLY A 93 9.05 6.40 -4.32
C GLY A 93 7.75 6.81 -3.63
N VAL A 94 6.89 5.86 -3.26
CA VAL A 94 5.78 6.17 -2.34
C VAL A 94 6.34 6.72 -1.02
N ASP A 95 5.66 7.71 -0.45
CA ASP A 95 5.94 8.18 0.90
C ASP A 95 5.64 7.05 1.91
N ILE A 96 6.69 6.34 2.33
CA ILE A 96 6.64 5.17 3.21
C ILE A 96 6.08 5.50 4.60
N ASP A 97 6.26 6.75 5.02
CA ASP A 97 5.91 7.28 6.33
C ASP A 97 4.60 8.07 6.31
N LYS A 98 3.89 8.08 5.18
CA LYS A 98 2.61 8.77 5.06
C LYS A 98 1.65 8.26 6.13
N GLN A 99 1.12 9.16 6.96
CA GLN A 99 0.09 8.85 7.93
C GLN A 99 -1.32 9.03 7.34
N GLY A 100 -2.17 8.02 7.50
CA GLY A 100 -3.59 8.10 7.20
C GLY A 100 -4.30 9.11 8.13
N PRO A 101 -5.23 9.93 7.63
CA PRO A 101 -5.84 11.03 8.40
C PRO A 101 -6.88 10.57 9.43
N ASN A 102 -7.28 9.29 9.45
CA ASN A 102 -8.30 8.80 10.38
C ASN A 102 -7.70 8.38 11.72
N ASN A 103 -6.61 7.61 11.70
CA ASN A 103 -5.99 6.98 12.87
C ASN A 103 -4.50 7.33 13.01
N GLY A 104 -3.92 8.10 12.10
CA GLY A 104 -2.49 8.42 12.10
C GLY A 104 -1.61 7.22 11.76
N TYR A 105 -2.18 6.14 11.23
CA TYR A 105 -1.41 4.94 10.93
C TYR A 105 -0.55 5.19 9.69
N THR A 106 0.70 4.73 9.74
CA THR A 106 1.51 4.48 8.56
C THR A 106 1.23 3.06 8.05
N ALA A 107 1.71 2.72 6.85
CA ALA A 107 1.63 1.36 6.35
C ALA A 107 2.29 0.32 7.29
N LEU A 108 3.31 0.72 8.08
CA LEU A 108 3.88 -0.17 9.10
C LEU A 108 2.85 -0.50 10.18
N HIS A 109 2.09 0.49 10.67
CA HIS A 109 1.00 0.27 11.63
C HIS A 109 -0.08 -0.66 11.06
N ASP A 110 -0.48 -0.49 9.80
CA ASP A 110 -1.46 -1.38 9.15
C ASP A 110 -0.96 -2.83 9.11
N SER A 111 0.31 -3.04 8.75
CA SER A 111 0.91 -4.38 8.74
C SER A 111 0.95 -5.01 10.15
N ILE A 112 1.20 -4.22 11.19
CA ILE A 112 1.17 -4.68 12.60
C ILE A 112 -0.25 -5.02 13.03
N TRP A 113 -1.23 -4.20 12.65
CA TRP A 113 -2.64 -4.43 12.99
C TRP A 113 -3.09 -5.81 12.52
N GLN A 114 -2.70 -6.16 11.29
CA GLN A 114 -3.04 -7.39 10.59
C GLN A 114 -2.05 -8.55 10.80
N ASN A 115 -0.91 -8.30 11.46
CA ASN A 115 0.20 -9.27 11.63
C ASN A 115 0.83 -9.75 10.32
N ASN A 116 0.93 -8.87 9.33
CA ASN A 116 1.54 -9.16 8.04
C ASN A 116 3.06 -9.02 8.13
N ILE A 117 3.71 -10.05 8.66
CA ILE A 117 5.15 -10.08 8.97
C ILE A 117 6.02 -9.74 7.75
N ASP A 118 5.73 -10.33 6.59
CA ASP A 118 6.53 -10.09 5.38
C ASP A 118 6.46 -8.64 4.90
N VAL A 119 5.29 -7.99 5.01
CA VAL A 119 5.15 -6.58 4.66
C VAL A 119 5.83 -5.69 5.71
N ALA A 120 5.67 -5.99 7.00
CA ALA A 120 6.37 -5.27 8.05
C ALA A 120 7.89 -5.33 7.83
N LYS A 121 8.42 -6.50 7.48
CA LYS A 121 9.84 -6.68 7.13
C LYS A 121 10.25 -5.81 5.95
N VAL A 122 9.48 -5.82 4.85
CA VAL A 122 9.73 -4.95 3.68
C VAL A 122 9.84 -3.48 4.10
N ILE A 123 8.89 -2.99 4.89
CA ILE A 123 8.80 -1.59 5.28
C ILE A 123 9.94 -1.20 6.24
N ILE A 124 10.25 -2.06 7.23
CA ILE A 124 11.36 -1.85 8.18
C ILE A 124 12.72 -1.90 7.46
N ASP A 125 12.91 -2.85 6.55
CA ASP A 125 14.17 -2.99 5.80
C ASP A 125 14.37 -1.82 4.82
N ALA A 126 13.28 -1.24 4.30
CA ALA A 126 13.28 -0.02 3.48
C ALA A 126 13.53 1.28 4.27
N GLY A 127 13.64 1.22 5.60
CA GLY A 127 14.02 2.38 6.42
C GLY A 127 12.87 3.28 6.83
N ALA A 128 11.64 2.74 6.93
CA ALA A 128 10.52 3.46 7.52
C ALA A 128 10.86 3.96 8.94
N ARG A 129 10.30 5.11 9.30
CA ARG A 129 10.44 5.65 10.65
C ARG A 129 9.72 4.76 11.66
N LEU A 130 10.42 4.46 12.76
CA LEU A 130 9.94 3.57 13.82
C LEU A 130 9.48 4.33 15.07
N ASP A 131 9.47 5.66 15.00
CA ASP A 131 9.15 6.62 16.07
C ASP A 131 7.84 7.40 15.82
N LEU A 132 7.19 7.20 14.66
CA LEU A 132 5.95 7.89 14.33
C LEU A 132 4.79 7.33 15.15
N GLU A 133 4.12 8.19 15.90
CA GLU A 133 2.96 7.80 16.70
C GLU A 133 1.66 7.88 15.88
N SER A 134 0.79 6.89 16.07
CA SER A 134 -0.62 6.98 15.67
C SER A 134 -1.37 8.07 16.45
N HIS A 135 -2.62 8.35 16.08
CA HIS A 135 -3.47 9.30 16.82
C HIS A 135 -3.78 8.86 18.26
N GLU A 136 -3.60 7.59 18.60
CA GLU A 136 -3.69 7.08 19.97
C GLU A 136 -2.38 7.23 20.75
N GLY A 137 -1.34 7.83 20.17
CA GLY A 137 -0.02 7.99 20.79
C GLY A 137 0.82 6.72 20.79
N GLU A 138 0.49 5.73 19.96
CA GLU A 138 1.23 4.47 19.89
C GLU A 138 2.25 4.49 18.75
N THR A 139 3.52 4.27 19.06
CA THR A 139 4.56 3.93 18.07
C THR A 139 4.34 2.52 17.50
N PRO A 140 5.00 2.17 16.37
CA PRO A 140 4.94 0.81 15.82
C PRO A 140 5.34 -0.28 16.83
N LEU A 141 6.38 -0.04 17.65
CA LEU A 141 6.81 -1.03 18.65
C LEU A 141 5.76 -1.22 19.76
N GLU A 142 5.19 -0.13 20.26
CA GLU A 142 4.16 -0.18 21.31
C GLU A 142 2.92 -0.90 20.82
N MET A 143 2.45 -0.59 19.60
CA MET A 143 1.33 -1.29 19.00
C MET A 143 1.64 -2.78 18.80
N ALA A 144 2.84 -3.12 18.30
CA ALA A 144 3.25 -4.52 18.13
C ALA A 144 3.24 -5.29 19.46
N ARG A 145 3.73 -4.68 20.55
CA ARG A 145 3.69 -5.26 21.90
C ARG A 145 2.27 -5.41 22.43
N LYS A 146 1.46 -4.35 22.39
CA LYS A 146 0.04 -4.36 22.84
C LYS A 146 -0.77 -5.42 22.12
N ARG A 147 -0.56 -5.59 20.80
CA ARG A 147 -1.25 -6.59 19.97
C ARG A 147 -0.56 -7.96 19.96
N LYS A 148 0.53 -8.14 20.70
CA LYS A 148 1.31 -9.38 20.80
C LYS A 148 1.87 -9.86 19.45
N ARG A 149 2.24 -8.95 18.55
CA ARG A 149 2.92 -9.22 17.26
C ARG A 149 4.43 -9.42 17.50
N ARG A 150 4.77 -10.52 18.18
CA ARG A 150 6.12 -10.76 18.72
C ARG A 150 7.24 -10.68 17.68
N GLU A 151 7.02 -11.26 16.50
CA GLU A 151 8.04 -11.27 15.45
C GLU A 151 8.28 -9.88 14.87
N ILE A 152 7.22 -9.10 14.63
CA ILE A 152 7.36 -7.71 14.18
C ILE A 152 8.00 -6.85 15.26
N ALA A 153 7.63 -7.03 16.53
CA ALA A 153 8.29 -6.35 17.65
C ALA A 153 9.79 -6.65 17.69
N ALA A 154 10.18 -7.93 17.54
CA ALA A 154 11.58 -8.33 17.50
C ALA A 154 12.35 -7.72 16.31
N MET A 155 11.72 -7.60 15.13
CA MET A 155 12.32 -6.92 13.98
C MET A 155 12.58 -5.43 14.27
N ILE A 156 11.61 -4.76 14.89
CA ILE A 156 11.73 -3.34 15.27
C ILE A 156 12.80 -3.15 16.35
N GLU A 157 12.81 -4.00 17.37
CA GLU A 157 13.81 -4.01 18.45
C GLU A 157 15.23 -4.20 17.90
N ALA A 158 15.43 -5.21 17.03
CA ALA A 158 16.70 -5.44 16.35
C ALA A 158 17.14 -4.23 15.52
N LYS A 159 16.22 -3.56 14.81
CA LYS A 159 16.53 -2.36 14.02
C LYS A 159 16.93 -1.16 14.90
N LEU A 160 16.42 -1.11 16.12
CA LEU A 160 16.71 -0.06 17.11
C LEU A 160 17.91 -0.40 18.02
N GLY A 161 18.49 -1.61 17.89
CA GLY A 161 19.65 -2.04 18.68
C GLY A 161 19.33 -2.37 20.14
N ARG A 162 18.12 -2.87 20.44
CA ARG A 162 17.67 -3.24 21.78
C ARG A 162 17.04 -4.63 21.83
#